data_AF-A0A2C8YDW4-F1
#
_entry.id   AF-A0A2C8YDW4-F1
#
_cell.length_a   1.000
_cell.length_b   1.000
_cell.length_c   1.000
_cell.angle_alpha   90.00
_cell.angle_beta   90.00
_cell.angle_gamma   90.00
#
_symmetry.space_group_name_H-M   'P 1'
#
loop_
_entity.id
_entity.type
_entity.pdbx_description
1 polymer ?
#
loop_
_entity_poly.entity_id
_entity_poly.type
_entity_poly.pdbx_seq_one_letter_code
_entity_poly.pdbx_strand_id
1 'polypeptide(L)'
;MMVEFKRLFAIALAALACVGMWGCGDSDYVHWEKRFNGVLVALVDDSLALLTNYRKYEECHEIFMGSDECDPGITNDGLFLVNYRKKRPPLWGDTLKEHVGLVYGFWRDSSALFFNEDEEFGFWKIGETPRVVGKWRCETPCKCGGAKYGHPWKDGNILLKMVQQDDCPYAVLDTATGNVKKLRFTGELGWLEGGDDVTYIDGDVVCLKRLGKPTGTIMLFNEGKVVDSLVYDHYTGNVPKFYGAFVAAYVYKKDVVEGDLIAKFSKNGFERDYPETWLYSNTFIDSSGNSISYSSEDLIVTK
;
A
#
# COMPACT_ATOMS: atom_id res chain seq x y z
N MET A 1 14.30 -75.09 -24.53
CA MET A 1 13.12 -74.50 -23.86
C MET A 1 13.46 -73.67 -22.62
N MET A 2 14.17 -74.20 -21.62
CA MET A 2 14.44 -73.46 -20.36
C MET A 2 15.42 -72.27 -20.49
N VAL A 3 16.36 -72.33 -21.44
CA VAL A 3 17.38 -71.28 -21.66
C VAL A 3 16.81 -70.06 -22.39
N GLU A 4 15.86 -70.27 -23.31
CA GLU A 4 15.19 -69.17 -24.04
C GLU A 4 14.24 -68.38 -23.14
N PHE A 5 13.54 -69.05 -22.22
CA PHE A 5 12.68 -68.39 -21.23
C PHE A 5 13.47 -67.43 -20.32
N LYS A 6 14.68 -67.82 -19.88
CA LYS A 6 15.55 -66.97 -19.05
C LYS A 6 16.03 -65.72 -19.79
N ARG A 7 16.35 -65.84 -21.08
CA ARG A 7 16.77 -64.71 -21.93
C ARG A 7 15.63 -63.72 -22.16
N LEU A 8 14.42 -64.22 -22.46
CA LEU A 8 13.24 -63.38 -22.63
C LEU A 8 12.85 -62.65 -21.33
N PHE A 9 12.94 -63.32 -20.18
CA PHE A 9 12.64 -62.70 -18.88
C PHE A 9 13.64 -61.60 -18.51
N ALA A 10 14.93 -61.79 -18.81
CA ALA A 10 15.96 -60.77 -18.59
C ALA A 10 15.77 -59.54 -19.49
N ILE A 11 15.39 -59.74 -20.75
CA ILE A 11 15.09 -58.64 -21.68
C ILE A 11 13.84 -57.88 -21.23
N ALA A 12 12.80 -58.59 -20.77
CA ALA A 12 11.58 -57.97 -20.26
C ALA A 12 11.84 -57.14 -18.98
N LEU A 13 12.65 -57.65 -18.05
CA LEU A 13 13.04 -56.91 -16.84
C LEU A 13 13.90 -55.69 -17.17
N ALA A 14 14.82 -55.79 -18.13
CA ALA A 14 15.63 -54.66 -18.58
C ALA A 14 14.77 -53.60 -19.28
N ALA A 15 13.80 -54.00 -20.11
CA ALA A 15 12.87 -53.06 -20.74
C ALA A 15 11.97 -52.36 -19.71
N LEU A 16 11.47 -53.08 -18.69
CA LEU A 16 10.71 -52.50 -17.58
C LEU A 16 11.55 -51.54 -16.73
N ALA A 17 12.83 -51.86 -16.49
CA ALA A 17 13.75 -50.95 -15.79
C ALA A 17 14.05 -49.69 -16.61
N CYS A 18 14.24 -49.81 -17.93
CA CYS A 18 14.48 -48.66 -18.80
C CYS A 18 13.24 -47.74 -18.92
N VAL A 19 12.02 -48.30 -18.96
CA VAL A 19 10.78 -47.51 -18.96
C VAL A 19 10.50 -46.92 -17.57
N GLY A 20 10.86 -47.63 -16.50
CA GLY A 20 10.74 -47.14 -15.12
C GLY A 20 11.69 -45.98 -14.78
N MET A 21 12.73 -45.75 -15.58
CA MET A 21 13.67 -44.61 -15.42
C MET A 21 13.30 -43.38 -16.27
N TRP A 22 12.23 -43.43 -17.06
CA TRP A 22 11.79 -42.32 -17.93
C TRP A 22 10.72 -41.40 -17.32
N GLY A 23 10.39 -41.56 -16.03
CA GLY A 23 9.28 -40.86 -15.38
C GLY A 23 9.61 -39.97 -14.18
N CYS A 24 10.86 -39.53 -14.00
CA CYS A 24 11.23 -38.66 -12.88
C CYS A 24 12.10 -37.49 -13.35
N GLY A 25 11.46 -36.51 -13.99
CA GLY A 25 11.97 -35.15 -13.98
C GLY A 25 11.09 -34.36 -13.03
N ASP A 26 11.56 -34.08 -11.82
CA ASP A 26 10.93 -33.05 -10.98
C ASP A 26 11.22 -31.71 -11.66
N SER A 27 10.39 -31.32 -12.63
CA SER A 27 10.57 -30.02 -13.29
C SER A 27 9.76 -28.98 -12.55
N ASP A 28 10.34 -28.46 -11.47
CA ASP A 28 9.85 -27.24 -10.85
C ASP A 28 9.98 -26.09 -11.85
N TYR A 29 8.90 -25.35 -12.05
CA TYR A 29 8.91 -24.16 -12.90
C TYR A 29 8.09 -23.03 -12.30
N VAL A 30 8.47 -21.80 -12.65
CA VAL A 30 7.78 -20.60 -12.16
C VAL A 30 7.06 -19.92 -13.33
N HIS A 31 5.73 -19.86 -13.24
CA HIS A 31 4.92 -19.04 -14.13
C HIS A 31 4.81 -17.63 -13.56
N TRP A 32 5.18 -16.63 -14.36
CA TRP A 32 5.11 -15.24 -13.93
C TRP A 32 3.96 -14.50 -14.59
N GLU A 33 3.05 -13.97 -13.78
CA GLU A 33 1.98 -13.10 -14.28
C GLU A 33 2.51 -11.75 -14.77
N LYS A 34 1.64 -10.95 -15.38
CA LYS A 34 1.94 -9.53 -15.65
C LYS A 34 2.06 -8.75 -14.34
N ARG A 35 2.84 -7.68 -14.36
CA ARG A 35 2.89 -6.74 -13.24
C ARG A 35 1.54 -6.04 -13.08
N PHE A 36 1.20 -5.73 -11.84
CA PHE A 36 0.04 -4.91 -11.53
C PHE A 36 0.25 -3.46 -11.97
N ASN A 37 -0.86 -2.77 -12.25
CA ASN A 37 -0.83 -1.33 -12.49
C ASN A 37 -0.41 -0.59 -11.22
N GLY A 38 0.09 0.65 -11.38
CA GLY A 38 0.48 1.48 -10.25
C GLY A 38 -0.68 1.74 -9.30
N VAL A 39 -0.44 1.53 -8.01
CA VAL A 39 -1.36 1.86 -6.92
C VAL A 39 -0.79 3.01 -6.11
N LEU A 40 -1.60 4.01 -5.78
CA LEU A 40 -1.15 5.16 -4.99
C LEU A 40 -0.73 4.75 -3.59
N VAL A 41 0.52 5.05 -3.23
CA VAL A 41 1.06 4.90 -1.88
C VAL A 41 0.96 6.23 -1.13
N ALA A 42 1.50 7.29 -1.72
CA ALA A 42 1.58 8.61 -1.11
C ALA A 42 1.58 9.74 -2.15
N LEU A 43 1.09 10.92 -1.75
CA LEU A 43 1.34 12.18 -2.43
C LEU A 43 2.55 12.83 -1.75
N VAL A 44 3.57 13.17 -2.53
CA VAL A 44 4.85 13.68 -2.01
C VAL A 44 4.83 15.20 -1.93
N ASP A 45 4.38 15.83 -3.02
CA ASP A 45 4.32 17.28 -3.18
C ASP A 45 3.21 17.63 -4.20
N ASP A 46 3.10 18.90 -4.57
CA ASP A 46 2.05 19.48 -5.40
C ASP A 46 1.74 18.72 -6.72
N SER A 47 2.72 18.06 -7.33
CA SER A 47 2.51 17.31 -8.57
C SER A 47 3.10 15.91 -8.59
N LEU A 48 3.64 15.44 -7.46
CA LEU A 48 4.39 14.20 -7.36
C LEU A 48 3.70 13.17 -6.47
N ALA A 49 3.67 11.93 -6.93
CA ALA A 49 3.10 10.80 -6.21
C ALA A 49 4.05 9.61 -6.25
N LEU A 50 3.99 8.80 -5.19
CA LEU A 50 4.59 7.47 -5.13
C LEU A 50 3.55 6.43 -5.49
N LEU A 51 3.84 5.64 -6.52
CA LEU A 51 3.06 4.48 -6.91
C LEU A 51 3.83 3.21 -6.59
N THR A 52 3.12 2.19 -6.12
CA THR A 52 3.63 0.84 -6.00
C THR A 52 3.10 -0.06 -7.10
N ASN A 53 3.90 -1.05 -7.50
CA ASN A 53 3.41 -2.21 -8.22
C ASN A 53 4.06 -3.48 -7.67
N TYR A 54 3.52 -4.63 -8.07
CA TYR A 54 4.08 -5.94 -7.73
C TYR A 54 3.83 -6.92 -8.85
N ARG A 55 4.44 -8.11 -8.76
CA ARG A 55 4.27 -9.20 -9.72
C ARG A 55 3.84 -10.46 -8.99
N LYS A 56 2.79 -11.12 -9.49
CA LYS A 56 2.43 -12.46 -9.05
C LYS A 56 3.24 -13.51 -9.78
N TYR A 57 3.47 -14.62 -9.10
CA TYR A 57 3.99 -15.83 -9.70
C TYR A 57 3.23 -17.04 -9.17
N GLU A 58 3.31 -18.13 -9.91
CA GLU A 58 2.88 -19.46 -9.47
C GLU A 58 4.10 -20.37 -9.62
N GLU A 59 4.56 -20.94 -8.51
CA GLU A 59 5.61 -21.95 -8.50
C GLU A 59 4.94 -23.32 -8.57
N CYS A 60 5.15 -24.02 -9.67
CA CYS A 60 4.49 -25.29 -9.95
C CYS A 60 5.49 -26.44 -9.82
N HIS A 61 5.05 -27.45 -9.08
CA HIS A 61 5.75 -28.71 -8.87
C HIS A 61 4.97 -29.80 -9.61
N GLU A 62 5.64 -30.50 -10.52
CA GLU A 62 5.03 -31.65 -11.19
C GLU A 62 4.81 -32.76 -10.14
N ILE A 63 3.57 -33.19 -9.97
CA ILE A 63 3.20 -34.32 -9.11
C ILE A 63 2.91 -35.56 -9.96
N PHE A 64 2.93 -36.71 -9.31
CA PHE A 64 2.78 -38.01 -9.97
C PHE A 64 1.52 -38.08 -10.86
N MET A 65 1.71 -38.53 -12.12
CA MET A 65 0.73 -38.59 -13.21
C MET A 65 0.47 -37.30 -14.02
N GLY A 66 1.41 -36.36 -14.03
CA GLY A 66 1.38 -35.21 -14.95
C GLY A 66 0.32 -34.16 -14.59
N SER A 67 -0.04 -34.09 -13.31
CA SER A 67 -0.70 -32.93 -12.73
C SER A 67 0.33 -32.04 -12.05
N ASP A 68 0.05 -30.76 -11.94
CA ASP A 68 0.92 -29.80 -11.26
C ASP A 68 0.25 -29.32 -9.97
N GLU A 69 1.02 -29.22 -8.91
CA GLU A 69 0.64 -28.49 -7.69
C GLU A 69 1.34 -27.13 -7.75
N CYS A 70 0.55 -26.04 -7.80
CA CYS A 70 1.07 -24.70 -7.97
C CYS A 70 0.79 -23.84 -6.73
N ASP A 71 1.84 -23.27 -6.16
CA ASP A 71 1.78 -22.34 -5.04
C ASP A 71 1.85 -20.90 -5.54
N PRO A 72 0.81 -20.07 -5.30
CA PRO A 72 0.82 -18.68 -5.70
C PRO A 72 1.67 -17.84 -4.76
N GLY A 73 2.42 -16.90 -5.33
CA GLY A 73 3.22 -15.93 -4.59
C GLY A 73 3.13 -14.52 -5.16
N ILE A 74 3.57 -13.54 -4.37
CA ILE A 74 3.71 -12.14 -4.77
C ILE A 74 5.14 -11.74 -4.48
N THR A 75 5.78 -11.05 -5.42
CA THR A 75 7.12 -10.51 -5.22
C THR A 75 7.42 -9.41 -6.24
N ASN A 76 8.65 -8.93 -6.25
CA ASN A 76 9.13 -7.90 -7.16
C ASN A 76 8.38 -6.59 -6.97
N ASP A 77 8.26 -6.17 -5.70
CA ASP A 77 7.59 -4.92 -5.38
C ASP A 77 8.41 -3.75 -5.90
N GLY A 78 7.74 -2.85 -6.60
CA GLY A 78 8.33 -1.65 -7.16
C GLY A 78 7.76 -0.41 -6.49
N LEU A 79 8.59 0.62 -6.37
CA LEU A 79 8.19 1.94 -5.92
C LEU A 79 8.62 2.97 -6.96
N PHE A 80 7.71 3.83 -7.41
CA PHE A 80 7.93 4.74 -8.52
C PHE A 80 7.46 6.15 -8.18
N LEU A 81 8.32 7.13 -8.44
CA LEU A 81 7.97 8.55 -8.38
C LEU A 81 7.43 9.00 -9.72
N VAL A 82 6.19 9.45 -9.75
CA VAL A 82 5.51 9.89 -10.96
C VAL A 82 4.95 11.29 -10.83
N ASN A 83 4.69 11.94 -11.97
CA ASN A 83 3.97 13.20 -11.98
C ASN A 83 2.47 12.95 -12.24
N TYR A 84 1.62 13.22 -11.26
CA TYR A 84 0.19 12.92 -11.37
C TYR A 84 -0.62 14.04 -12.04
N ARG A 85 -0.01 15.21 -12.31
CA ARG A 85 -0.65 16.33 -13.01
C ARG A 85 -0.34 16.39 -14.49
N LYS A 86 0.76 15.77 -14.91
CA LYS A 86 1.15 15.65 -16.31
C LYS A 86 1.84 14.32 -16.54
N LYS A 87 1.21 13.43 -17.30
CA LYS A 87 1.79 12.12 -17.62
C LYS A 87 3.18 12.29 -18.24
N ARG A 88 4.18 11.70 -17.59
CA ARG A 88 5.59 11.67 -17.98
C ARG A 88 6.15 10.29 -17.58
N PRO A 89 7.26 9.83 -18.17
CA PRO A 89 7.96 8.68 -17.62
C PRO A 89 8.25 8.87 -16.12
N PRO A 90 8.31 7.77 -15.32
CA PRO A 90 8.67 7.85 -13.91
C PRO A 90 9.98 8.65 -13.73
N LEU A 91 9.97 9.59 -12.79
CA LEU A 91 11.15 10.40 -12.46
C LEU A 91 12.20 9.58 -11.73
N TRP A 92 11.73 8.56 -11.01
CA TRP A 92 12.53 7.59 -10.29
C TRP A 92 11.72 6.32 -10.13
N GLY A 93 12.41 5.20 -9.99
CA GLY A 93 11.79 3.95 -9.60
C GLY A 93 12.84 2.92 -9.22
N ASP A 94 12.43 2.03 -8.33
CA ASP A 94 13.26 0.97 -7.78
C ASP A 94 12.38 -0.27 -7.55
N THR A 95 13.00 -1.44 -7.56
CA THR A 95 12.30 -2.73 -7.41
C THR A 95 13.08 -3.65 -6.49
N LEU A 96 12.38 -4.32 -5.59
CA LEU A 96 12.93 -5.31 -4.69
C LEU A 96 12.85 -6.70 -5.29
N LYS A 97 13.65 -7.62 -4.78
CA LYS A 97 13.56 -9.05 -5.16
C LYS A 97 12.53 -9.80 -4.32
N GLU A 98 12.20 -9.24 -3.17
CA GLU A 98 11.34 -9.82 -2.14
C GLU A 98 10.04 -9.02 -2.05
N HIS A 99 9.05 -9.61 -1.37
CA HIS A 99 7.81 -8.95 -1.06
C HIS A 99 7.92 -8.16 0.24
N VAL A 100 7.43 -6.92 0.22
CA VAL A 100 7.24 -6.06 1.38
C VAL A 100 5.82 -5.52 1.37
N GLY A 101 5.15 -5.59 2.52
CA GLY A 101 3.91 -4.89 2.72
C GLY A 101 4.17 -3.40 2.86
N LEU A 102 3.52 -2.56 2.05
CA LEU A 102 3.57 -1.11 2.23
C LEU A 102 2.49 -0.67 3.21
N VAL A 103 2.87 0.14 4.19
CA VAL A 103 1.91 0.85 5.05
C VAL A 103 1.44 2.08 4.29
N TYR A 104 0.20 2.02 3.79
CA TYR A 104 -0.40 3.15 3.08
C TYR A 104 -0.47 4.37 3.99
N GLY A 105 -0.21 5.53 3.43
CA GLY A 105 -0.18 6.78 4.18
C GLY A 105 1.08 7.57 3.92
N PHE A 106 1.16 8.70 4.61
CA PHE A 106 1.99 9.80 4.19
C PHE A 106 3.39 9.83 4.78
N TRP A 107 4.33 10.32 3.98
CA TRP A 107 5.67 10.70 4.43
C TRP A 107 6.12 11.96 3.67
N ARG A 108 6.32 13.10 4.36
CA ARG A 108 6.78 14.36 3.73
C ARG A 108 8.16 14.26 3.11
N ASP A 109 8.96 13.34 3.61
CA ASP A 109 10.36 13.19 3.24
C ASP A 109 10.56 12.26 2.04
N SER A 110 9.49 11.96 1.29
CA SER A 110 9.51 11.07 0.14
C SER A 110 9.89 9.62 0.48
N SER A 111 9.57 9.18 1.70
CA SER A 111 9.71 7.78 2.09
C SER A 111 8.40 7.00 1.97
N ALA A 112 8.51 5.68 1.99
CA ALA A 112 7.40 4.77 2.21
C ALA A 112 7.77 3.85 3.37
N LEU A 113 6.89 3.76 4.37
CA LEU A 113 7.02 2.75 5.42
C LEU A 113 6.61 1.40 4.86
N PHE A 114 7.49 0.42 5.05
CA PHE A 114 7.23 -0.97 4.68
C PHE A 114 7.37 -1.88 5.89
N PHE A 115 6.83 -3.08 5.76
CA PHE A 115 7.07 -4.20 6.65
C PHE A 115 7.29 -5.49 5.86
N ASN A 116 7.97 -6.45 6.46
CA ASN A 116 8.17 -7.78 5.87
C ASN A 116 7.52 -8.88 6.71
N GLU A 117 7.66 -10.12 6.26
CA GLU A 117 7.10 -11.31 6.91
C GLU A 117 7.70 -11.58 8.30
N ASP A 118 8.92 -11.11 8.56
CA ASP A 118 9.63 -11.23 9.84
C ASP A 118 9.19 -10.18 10.89
N GLU A 119 8.08 -9.49 10.62
CA GLU A 119 7.59 -8.34 11.38
C GLU A 119 8.66 -7.26 11.56
N GLU A 120 9.54 -7.08 10.58
CA GLU A 120 10.42 -5.92 10.51
C GLU A 120 9.68 -4.75 9.87
N PHE A 121 10.09 -3.54 10.21
CA PHE A 121 9.68 -2.34 9.51
C PHE A 121 10.88 -1.51 9.11
N GLY A 122 10.69 -0.74 8.05
CA GLY A 122 11.73 0.10 7.50
C GLY A 122 11.17 1.20 6.61
N PHE A 123 12.07 2.00 6.08
CA PHE A 123 11.73 3.07 5.16
C PHE A 123 12.38 2.83 3.80
N TRP A 124 11.60 3.01 2.75
CA TRP A 124 12.07 3.04 1.38
C TRP A 124 11.96 4.47 0.87
N LYS A 125 13.09 5.16 0.79
CA LYS A 125 13.16 6.56 0.41
C LYS A 125 13.64 6.71 -1.02
N ILE A 126 13.09 7.68 -1.74
CA ILE A 126 13.47 7.96 -3.12
C ILE A 126 14.98 8.20 -3.22
N GLY A 127 15.63 7.46 -4.12
CA GLY A 127 17.07 7.54 -4.35
C GLY A 127 17.93 6.76 -3.35
N GLU A 128 17.32 6.07 -2.39
CA GLU A 128 18.00 5.27 -1.37
C GLU A 128 17.51 3.82 -1.43
N THR A 129 18.35 2.88 -1.02
CA THR A 129 17.94 1.49 -0.83
C THR A 129 17.03 1.37 0.38
N PRO A 130 15.98 0.52 0.37
CA PRO A 130 15.14 0.31 1.54
C PRO A 130 15.99 -0.11 2.74
N ARG A 131 15.68 0.49 3.89
CA ARG A 131 16.40 0.25 5.13
C ARG A 131 15.44 -0.24 6.19
N VAL A 132 15.68 -1.46 6.67
CA VAL A 132 15.08 -1.97 7.90
C VAL A 132 15.58 -1.15 9.09
N VAL A 133 14.64 -0.75 9.96
CA VAL A 133 14.91 0.06 11.15
C VAL A 133 14.72 -0.75 12.43
N GLY A 134 13.72 -1.62 12.47
CA GLY A 134 13.44 -2.42 13.66
C GLY A 134 12.38 -3.47 13.43
N LYS A 135 11.93 -4.09 14.53
CA LYS A 135 10.82 -5.05 14.56
C LYS A 135 9.62 -4.46 15.27
N TRP A 136 8.42 -4.72 14.76
CA TRP A 136 7.19 -4.31 15.42
C TRP A 136 7.05 -5.04 16.76
N ARG A 137 6.69 -4.30 17.80
CA ARG A 137 6.40 -4.85 19.13
C ARG A 137 5.10 -4.27 19.63
N CYS A 138 3.99 -4.91 19.28
CA CYS A 138 2.67 -4.42 19.66
C CYS A 138 2.37 -4.76 21.10
N GLU A 139 2.07 -3.73 21.87
CA GLU A 139 1.58 -3.88 23.24
C GLU A 139 0.07 -4.08 23.22
N THR A 140 -0.40 -5.01 24.05
CA THR A 140 -1.83 -5.24 24.28
C THR A 140 -2.54 -3.92 24.60
N PRO A 141 -3.66 -3.60 23.95
CA PRO A 141 -4.49 -4.48 23.11
C PRO A 141 -4.15 -4.52 21.61
N CYS A 142 -3.15 -3.75 21.14
CA CYS A 142 -2.85 -3.64 19.72
C CYS A 142 -2.24 -4.92 19.15
N LYS A 143 -2.55 -5.23 17.89
CA LYS A 143 -1.98 -6.37 17.16
C LYS A 143 -1.21 -5.88 15.94
N CYS A 144 -0.01 -6.43 15.70
CA CYS A 144 0.87 -5.95 14.63
C CYS A 144 0.43 -6.37 13.23
N GLY A 145 -0.30 -7.49 13.13
CA GLY A 145 -0.89 -7.96 11.88
C GLY A 145 -2.11 -7.12 11.44
N GLY A 146 -2.42 -7.21 10.14
CA GLY A 146 -3.58 -6.58 9.53
C GLY A 146 -3.29 -5.27 8.80
N ALA A 147 -4.31 -4.75 8.14
CA ALA A 147 -4.23 -3.50 7.40
C ALA A 147 -4.09 -2.31 8.37
N LYS A 148 -3.23 -1.36 8.01
CA LYS A 148 -2.95 -0.17 8.80
C LYS A 148 -2.58 0.98 7.88
N TYR A 149 -2.97 2.18 8.29
CA TYR A 149 -2.50 3.42 7.68
C TYR A 149 -1.47 4.09 8.58
N GLY A 150 -0.45 4.71 7.99
CA GLY A 150 0.65 5.35 8.70
C GLY A 150 0.71 6.85 8.44
N HIS A 151 0.94 7.62 9.51
CA HIS A 151 1.15 9.06 9.44
C HIS A 151 2.39 9.44 10.26
N PRO A 152 3.17 10.44 9.83
CA PRO A 152 4.22 10.98 10.66
C PRO A 152 3.61 11.51 11.96
N TRP A 153 4.31 11.33 13.06
CA TRP A 153 3.89 11.78 14.38
C TRP A 153 5.02 12.51 15.10
N LYS A 154 4.71 12.97 16.31
CA LYS A 154 5.66 13.70 17.17
C LYS A 154 6.93 12.89 17.41
N ASP A 155 8.04 13.59 17.54
CA ASP A 155 9.35 13.04 17.92
C ASP A 155 9.89 11.94 16.97
N GLY A 156 9.51 12.00 15.69
CA GLY A 156 9.93 11.01 14.69
C GLY A 156 9.20 9.66 14.80
N ASN A 157 8.14 9.60 15.61
CA ASN A 157 7.27 8.44 15.71
C ASN A 157 6.26 8.39 14.56
N ILE A 158 5.49 7.30 14.52
CA ILE A 158 4.48 7.09 13.49
C ILE A 158 3.14 6.84 14.17
N LEU A 159 2.12 7.61 13.78
CA LEU A 159 0.74 7.33 14.14
C LEU A 159 0.20 6.28 13.17
N LEU A 160 -0.24 5.16 13.71
CA LEU A 160 -0.90 4.10 13.00
C LEU A 160 -2.41 4.20 13.25
N LYS A 161 -3.18 4.14 12.18
CA LYS A 161 -4.60 3.85 12.23
C LYS A 161 -4.80 2.37 11.92
N MET A 162 -5.16 1.60 12.94
CA MET A 162 -5.27 0.15 12.85
C MET A 162 -6.65 -0.21 12.30
N VAL A 163 -6.70 -0.76 11.10
CA VAL A 163 -7.96 -1.12 10.45
C VAL A 163 -8.50 -2.38 11.12
N GLN A 164 -9.80 -2.40 11.45
CA GLN A 164 -10.50 -3.53 12.07
C GLN A 164 -10.00 -3.92 13.48
N GLN A 165 -9.39 -3.00 14.24
CA GLN A 165 -9.01 -3.20 15.64
C GLN A 165 -9.78 -2.24 16.56
N ASP A 166 -10.99 -2.63 16.95
CA ASP A 166 -11.88 -1.79 17.77
C ASP A 166 -11.27 -1.42 19.14
N ASP A 167 -10.44 -2.31 19.69
CA ASP A 167 -9.74 -2.13 20.96
C ASP A 167 -8.44 -1.31 20.83
N CYS A 168 -7.92 -1.11 19.63
CA CYS A 168 -6.75 -0.26 19.35
C CYS A 168 -6.89 0.49 18.00
N PRO A 169 -7.86 1.41 17.84
CA PRO A 169 -8.11 2.06 16.55
C PRO A 169 -6.95 2.98 16.11
N TYR A 170 -6.23 3.54 17.09
CA TYR A 170 -5.04 4.36 16.88
C TYR A 170 -3.91 3.89 17.79
N ALA A 171 -2.71 3.80 17.24
CA ALA A 171 -1.50 3.44 17.96
C ALA A 171 -0.33 4.32 17.53
N VAL A 172 0.67 4.48 18.38
CA VAL A 172 1.93 5.14 18.04
C VAL A 172 3.02 4.08 17.98
N LEU A 173 3.68 3.96 16.83
CA LEU A 173 4.94 3.26 16.68
C LEU A 173 6.08 4.20 17.06
N ASP A 174 6.80 3.84 18.10
CA ASP A 174 8.10 4.40 18.43
C ASP A 174 9.14 3.81 17.48
N THR A 175 9.68 4.63 16.58
CA THR A 175 10.61 4.19 15.53
C THR A 175 11.98 3.83 16.06
N ALA A 176 12.37 4.32 17.23
CA ALA A 176 13.65 4.00 17.86
C ALA A 176 13.61 2.64 18.57
N THR A 177 12.47 2.29 19.17
CA THR A 177 12.32 1.04 19.95
C THR A 177 11.54 -0.07 19.24
N GLY A 178 10.75 0.28 18.22
CA GLY A 178 9.82 -0.61 17.53
C GLY A 178 8.52 -0.88 18.28
N ASN A 179 8.32 -0.27 19.46
CA ASN A 179 7.12 -0.48 20.27
C ASN A 179 5.90 0.23 19.67
N VAL A 180 4.79 -0.50 19.57
CA VAL A 180 3.51 0.03 19.11
C VAL A 180 2.55 0.07 20.29
N LYS A 181 2.15 1.28 20.68
CA LYS A 181 1.31 1.52 21.87
C LYS A 181 0.01 2.18 21.48
N LYS A 182 -1.11 1.74 22.07
CA LYS A 182 -2.41 2.38 21.87
C LYS A 182 -2.35 3.86 22.23
N LEU A 183 -2.75 4.71 21.29
CA LEU A 183 -2.93 6.13 21.57
C LEU A 183 -4.27 6.33 22.27
N ARG A 184 -4.25 6.98 23.44
CA ARG A 184 -5.45 7.32 24.20
C ARG A 184 -5.81 8.77 23.98
N PHE A 185 -7.02 9.03 23.48
CA PHE A 185 -7.57 10.38 23.36
C PHE A 185 -8.12 10.85 24.72
N THR A 186 -7.20 11.24 25.60
CA THR A 186 -7.51 11.73 26.95
C THR A 186 -6.71 12.99 27.26
N GLY A 187 -7.17 13.80 28.20
CA GLY A 187 -6.48 15.05 28.58
C GLY A 187 -6.36 16.00 27.40
N GLU A 188 -5.14 16.46 27.10
CA GLU A 188 -4.84 17.37 25.99
C GLU A 188 -5.19 16.81 24.60
N LEU A 189 -5.27 15.49 24.46
CA LEU A 189 -5.67 14.81 23.22
C LEU A 189 -7.16 14.44 23.17
N GLY A 190 -7.93 14.77 24.21
CA GLY A 190 -9.35 14.41 24.29
C GLY A 190 -10.19 14.97 23.13
N TRP A 191 -9.80 16.14 22.58
CA TRP A 191 -10.50 16.75 21.45
C TRP A 191 -10.38 15.97 20.13
N LEU A 192 -9.44 15.01 20.04
CA LEU A 192 -9.30 14.10 18.90
C LEU A 192 -10.36 13.00 18.88
N GLU A 193 -11.09 12.80 20.00
CA GLU A 193 -12.16 11.81 20.07
C GLU A 193 -13.24 12.09 19.02
N GLY A 194 -13.70 11.02 18.35
CA GLY A 194 -14.60 11.11 17.20
C GLY A 194 -13.95 11.64 15.92
N GLY A 195 -12.62 11.72 15.87
CA GLY A 195 -11.85 12.00 14.67
C GLY A 195 -11.97 10.92 13.61
N ASP A 196 -12.34 11.30 12.39
CA ASP A 196 -12.30 10.40 11.22
C ASP A 196 -10.86 10.06 10.85
N ASP A 197 -9.98 11.06 10.94
CA ASP A 197 -8.54 10.90 10.74
C ASP A 197 -7.75 11.92 11.58
N VAL A 198 -6.53 11.55 11.96
CA VAL A 198 -5.66 12.36 12.84
C VAL A 198 -4.25 12.33 12.29
N THR A 199 -3.55 13.47 12.34
CA THR A 199 -2.17 13.55 11.85
C THR A 199 -1.38 14.68 12.52
N TYR A 200 -0.09 14.73 12.24
CA TYR A 200 0.84 15.75 12.70
C TYR A 200 1.44 16.50 11.51
N ILE A 201 1.21 17.81 11.43
CA ILE A 201 1.64 18.67 10.33
C ILE A 201 2.23 19.96 10.88
N ASP A 202 3.45 20.29 10.45
CA ASP A 202 4.09 21.59 10.70
C ASP A 202 4.15 22.00 12.18
N GLY A 203 4.25 21.03 13.09
CA GLY A 203 4.29 21.28 14.53
C GLY A 203 2.97 21.01 15.26
N ASP A 204 1.87 20.91 14.52
CA ASP A 204 0.52 20.87 15.06
C ASP A 204 -0.14 19.50 14.85
N VAL A 205 -0.94 19.08 15.83
CA VAL A 205 -1.84 17.94 15.65
C VAL A 205 -3.14 18.46 15.07
N VAL A 206 -3.59 17.87 13.98
CA VAL A 206 -4.87 18.19 13.37
C VAL A 206 -5.75 16.97 13.27
N CYS A 207 -7.06 17.21 13.31
CA CYS A 207 -8.08 16.18 13.22
C CYS A 207 -9.07 16.53 12.13
N LEU A 208 -9.31 15.59 11.24
CA LEU A 208 -10.39 15.66 10.26
C LEU A 208 -11.64 15.04 10.88
N LYS A 209 -12.75 15.79 10.84
CA LYS A 209 -14.05 15.30 11.27
C LYS A 209 -15.10 15.63 10.23
N ARG A 210 -15.92 14.66 9.89
CA ARG A 210 -17.15 14.88 9.16
C ARG A 210 -18.25 15.32 10.10
N LEU A 211 -18.94 16.40 9.76
CA LEU A 211 -20.13 16.82 10.49
C LEU A 211 -21.42 16.27 9.88
N GLY A 212 -22.21 15.56 10.70
CA GLY A 212 -23.58 15.18 10.35
C GLY A 212 -23.68 13.87 9.58
N LYS A 213 -24.39 13.88 8.45
CA LYS A 213 -24.65 12.68 7.63
C LYS A 213 -23.37 12.22 6.90
N PRO A 214 -23.35 11.01 6.30
CA PRO A 214 -22.23 10.55 5.48
C PRO A 214 -21.76 11.57 4.44
N THR A 215 -22.66 12.44 3.97
CA THR A 215 -22.44 13.52 3.00
C THR A 215 -22.01 14.85 3.61
N GLY A 216 -21.52 14.82 4.83
CA GLY A 216 -21.27 16.01 5.63
C GLY A 216 -20.05 16.81 5.19
N THR A 217 -20.06 18.10 5.52
CA THR A 217 -18.87 18.97 5.48
C THR A 217 -17.72 18.31 6.25
N ILE A 218 -16.54 18.28 5.64
CA ILE A 218 -15.32 17.88 6.34
C ILE A 218 -14.77 19.13 7.01
N MET A 219 -14.58 19.06 8.32
CA MET A 219 -13.95 20.11 9.11
C MET A 219 -12.54 19.69 9.51
N LEU A 220 -11.63 20.66 9.42
CA LEU A 220 -10.29 20.55 9.95
C LEU A 220 -10.26 21.21 11.33
N PHE A 221 -9.88 20.45 12.33
CA PHE A 221 -9.71 20.92 13.70
C PHE A 221 -8.24 21.01 14.07
N ASN A 222 -7.86 22.08 14.76
CA ASN A 222 -6.58 22.25 15.44
C ASN A 222 -6.86 22.67 16.89
N GLU A 223 -6.30 21.96 17.86
CA GLU A 223 -6.55 22.18 19.30
C GLU A 223 -8.04 22.28 19.66
N GLY A 224 -8.88 21.44 19.03
CA GLY A 224 -10.33 21.40 19.25
C GLY A 224 -11.12 22.57 18.63
N LYS A 225 -10.46 23.49 17.93
CA LYS A 225 -11.11 24.60 17.20
C LYS A 225 -11.17 24.28 15.72
N VAL A 226 -12.28 24.63 15.08
CA VAL A 226 -12.38 24.57 13.62
C VAL A 226 -11.45 25.63 13.04
N VAL A 227 -10.47 25.21 12.25
CA VAL A 227 -9.57 26.10 11.54
C VAL A 227 -9.99 26.31 10.09
N ASP A 228 -10.62 25.29 9.48
CA ASP A 228 -11.16 25.39 8.14
C ASP A 228 -12.19 24.29 7.87
N SER A 229 -12.85 24.36 6.72
CA SER A 229 -13.80 23.34 6.27
C SER A 229 -13.77 23.16 4.77
N LEU A 230 -13.85 21.91 4.32
CA LEU A 230 -14.12 21.53 2.95
C LEU A 230 -15.62 21.25 2.81
N VAL A 231 -16.35 22.24 2.29
CA VAL A 231 -17.79 22.16 2.02
C VAL A 231 -17.97 21.82 0.54
N TYR A 232 -18.51 20.65 0.23
CA TYR A 232 -18.95 20.29 -1.11
C TYR A 232 -20.47 20.11 -1.13
N ASP A 233 -21.10 20.49 -2.25
CA ASP A 233 -22.55 20.42 -2.43
C ASP A 233 -23.08 19.00 -2.73
N HIS A 234 -22.19 18.00 -2.76
CA HIS A 234 -22.49 16.63 -3.18
C HIS A 234 -21.94 15.58 -2.21
N TYR A 235 -22.49 14.37 -2.37
CA TYR A 235 -22.38 13.25 -1.44
C TYR A 235 -20.93 12.79 -1.22
N THR A 236 -20.38 13.11 -0.05
CA THR A 236 -19.27 12.33 0.51
C THR A 236 -19.82 11.06 1.18
N GLY A 237 -19.07 9.96 1.20
CA GLY A 237 -19.56 8.66 1.69
C GLY A 237 -18.55 7.93 2.55
N ASN A 238 -17.29 7.90 2.11
CA ASN A 238 -16.21 7.16 2.79
C ASN A 238 -15.35 8.08 3.63
N VAL A 239 -14.81 7.56 4.74
CA VAL A 239 -13.86 8.25 5.64
C VAL A 239 -12.78 8.96 4.80
N PRO A 240 -12.52 10.27 5.02
CA PRO A 240 -11.42 10.95 4.33
C PRO A 240 -10.13 10.18 4.56
N LYS A 241 -9.39 9.92 3.49
CA LYS A 241 -8.07 9.30 3.54
C LYS A 241 -7.02 10.38 3.51
N PHE A 242 -6.06 10.30 4.40
CA PHE A 242 -4.97 11.26 4.41
C PHE A 242 -3.78 10.77 3.58
N TYR A 243 -3.34 11.63 2.67
CA TYR A 243 -2.09 11.50 1.91
C TYR A 243 -1.17 12.68 2.19
N GLY A 244 -1.16 13.17 3.42
CA GLY A 244 -0.14 14.08 3.88
C GLY A 244 -0.52 15.50 4.12
N ALA A 245 0.13 16.44 3.46
CA ALA A 245 -0.52 17.74 3.32
C ALA A 245 -1.80 17.63 2.45
N PHE A 246 -2.35 16.44 2.21
CA PHE A 246 -3.46 16.18 1.32
C PHE A 246 -4.48 15.26 1.99
N VAL A 247 -5.75 15.54 1.74
CA VAL A 247 -6.86 14.66 2.06
C VAL A 247 -7.51 14.22 0.76
N ALA A 248 -7.85 12.95 0.67
CA ALA A 248 -8.69 12.38 -0.36
C ALA A 248 -10.05 12.07 0.25
N ALA A 249 -11.09 12.71 -0.24
CA ALA A 249 -12.46 12.49 0.22
C ALA A 249 -13.27 11.89 -0.93
N TYR A 250 -13.92 10.75 -0.71
CA TYR A 250 -14.80 10.16 -1.70
C TYR A 250 -15.95 11.12 -2.01
N VAL A 251 -16.20 11.41 -3.28
CA VAL A 251 -17.29 12.27 -3.73
C VAL A 251 -18.01 11.63 -4.92
N TYR A 252 -19.33 11.78 -4.92
CA TYR A 252 -20.19 11.42 -6.05
C TYR A 252 -20.53 12.67 -6.86
N LYS A 253 -20.13 12.76 -8.13
CA LYS A 253 -20.55 13.83 -9.02
C LYS A 253 -21.50 13.29 -10.07
N LYS A 254 -22.73 13.82 -10.07
CA LYS A 254 -23.71 13.58 -11.13
C LYS A 254 -23.03 14.02 -12.44
N ASP A 255 -22.86 13.11 -13.37
CA ASP A 255 -22.21 13.31 -14.69
C ASP A 255 -20.68 13.14 -14.76
N VAL A 256 -19.97 12.94 -13.64
CA VAL A 256 -18.53 12.64 -13.64
C VAL A 256 -18.26 11.62 -12.54
N VAL A 257 -18.24 10.33 -12.92
CA VAL A 257 -17.63 9.18 -12.23
C VAL A 257 -17.31 9.33 -10.72
N GLU A 258 -17.87 8.44 -9.90
CA GLU A 258 -17.49 8.21 -8.49
C GLU A 258 -15.96 8.27 -8.26
N GLY A 259 -15.43 9.07 -7.33
CA GLY A 259 -13.98 9.15 -7.12
C GLY A 259 -13.56 9.89 -5.85
N ASP A 260 -12.29 9.82 -5.49
CA ASP A 260 -11.74 10.53 -4.33
C ASP A 260 -11.22 11.93 -4.76
N LEU A 261 -11.81 13.01 -4.25
CA LEU A 261 -11.30 14.38 -4.41
C LEU A 261 -10.07 14.59 -3.52
N ILE A 262 -8.97 15.04 -4.12
CA ILE A 262 -7.74 15.38 -3.41
C ILE A 262 -7.70 16.89 -3.13
N ALA A 263 -7.67 17.26 -1.85
CA ALA A 263 -7.48 18.63 -1.39
C ALA A 263 -6.19 18.76 -0.58
N LYS A 264 -5.38 19.78 -0.87
CA LYS A 264 -4.18 20.10 -0.08
C LYS A 264 -4.54 20.98 1.10
N PHE A 265 -3.89 20.76 2.23
CA PHE A 265 -4.04 21.53 3.45
C PHE A 265 -2.71 21.75 4.17
N SER A 266 -2.71 22.80 4.97
CA SER A 266 -1.61 23.24 5.80
C SER A 266 -2.13 23.50 7.22
N LYS A 267 -1.23 23.90 8.12
CA LYS A 267 -1.63 24.37 9.45
C LYS A 267 -2.68 25.51 9.44
N ASN A 268 -2.77 26.26 8.33
CA ASN A 268 -3.69 27.39 8.17
C ASN A 268 -5.02 27.01 7.50
N GLY A 269 -5.27 25.73 7.23
CA GLY A 269 -6.45 25.27 6.50
C GLY A 269 -6.15 24.68 5.13
N PHE A 270 -7.21 24.44 4.36
CA PHE A 270 -7.17 23.96 2.99
C PHE A 270 -6.68 25.06 2.05
N GLU A 271 -5.87 24.66 1.07
CA GLU A 271 -5.35 25.57 0.05
C GLU A 271 -6.42 25.81 -1.01
N ARG A 272 -7.04 27.00 -0.98
CA ARG A 272 -8.20 27.35 -1.85
C ARG A 272 -7.87 27.33 -3.34
N ASP A 273 -6.66 27.73 -3.70
CA ASP A 273 -6.22 27.80 -5.09
C ASP A 273 -5.57 26.49 -5.57
N TYR A 274 -5.67 25.42 -4.77
CA TYR A 274 -5.14 24.13 -5.15
C TYR A 274 -5.96 23.52 -6.30
N PRO A 275 -5.34 23.17 -7.44
CA PRO A 275 -6.06 22.60 -8.57
C PRO A 275 -6.83 21.33 -8.19
N GLU A 276 -8.14 21.32 -8.47
CA GLU A 276 -8.99 20.17 -8.22
C GLU A 276 -8.43 18.94 -8.96
N THR A 277 -8.10 17.90 -8.20
CA THR A 277 -7.59 16.62 -8.73
C THR A 277 -8.43 15.51 -8.14
N TRP A 278 -8.92 14.61 -8.99
CA TRP A 278 -9.67 13.43 -8.60
C TRP A 278 -8.79 12.20 -8.70
N LEU A 279 -8.96 11.24 -7.81
CA LEU A 279 -8.39 9.91 -7.90
C LEU A 279 -9.52 8.90 -8.05
N TYR A 280 -9.67 8.34 -9.25
CA TYR A 280 -10.62 7.29 -9.53
C TYR A 280 -9.90 6.01 -9.92
N SER A 281 -10.04 4.94 -9.12
CA SER A 281 -9.47 3.62 -9.44
C SER A 281 -8.00 3.69 -9.88
N ASN A 282 -7.17 4.41 -9.12
CA ASN A 282 -5.75 4.69 -9.42
C ASN A 282 -5.47 5.56 -10.66
N THR A 283 -6.47 6.29 -11.15
CA THR A 283 -6.35 7.27 -12.22
C THR A 283 -6.54 8.67 -11.66
N PHE A 284 -5.57 9.55 -11.87
CA PHE A 284 -5.70 10.96 -11.55
C PHE A 284 -6.48 11.67 -12.64
N ILE A 285 -7.42 12.53 -12.29
CA ILE A 285 -8.21 13.33 -13.24
C ILE A 285 -8.06 14.78 -12.83
N ASP A 286 -7.57 15.63 -13.74
CA ASP A 286 -7.44 17.06 -13.48
C ASP A 286 -8.79 17.79 -13.57
N SER A 287 -8.80 19.06 -13.20
CA SER A 287 -9.99 19.93 -13.27
C SER A 287 -10.56 20.11 -14.68
N SER A 288 -9.80 19.79 -15.72
CA SER A 288 -10.24 19.82 -17.12
C SER A 288 -10.79 18.46 -17.59
N GLY A 289 -10.79 17.43 -16.75
CA GLY A 289 -11.26 16.09 -17.07
C GLY A 289 -10.22 15.20 -17.73
N ASN A 290 -8.95 15.63 -17.84
CA ASN A 290 -7.90 14.79 -18.41
C ASN A 290 -7.48 13.72 -17.40
N SER A 291 -7.52 12.46 -17.83
CA SER A 291 -7.08 11.33 -17.02
C SER A 291 -5.59 11.03 -17.20
N ILE A 292 -4.93 10.75 -16.08
CA ILE A 292 -3.52 10.36 -15.97
C ILE A 292 -3.48 9.10 -15.12
N SER A 293 -3.18 7.99 -15.79
CA SER A 293 -2.91 6.70 -15.15
C SER A 293 -1.57 6.15 -15.61
N TYR A 294 -0.99 5.31 -14.75
CA TYR A 294 0.29 4.65 -14.97
C TYR A 294 0.08 3.14 -14.99
N SER A 295 0.10 2.55 -16.18
CA SER A 295 0.07 1.10 -16.33
C SER A 295 1.40 0.49 -15.92
N SER A 296 1.44 -0.84 -15.80
CA SER A 296 2.69 -1.54 -15.49
C SER A 296 3.81 -1.25 -16.50
N GLU A 297 3.46 -1.01 -17.76
CA GLU A 297 4.37 -0.68 -18.86
C GLU A 297 4.88 0.77 -18.77
N ASP A 298 4.10 1.68 -18.20
CA ASP A 298 4.56 3.05 -17.92
C ASP A 298 5.56 3.08 -16.76
N LEU A 299 5.48 2.11 -15.83
CA LEU A 299 6.30 2.02 -14.62
C LEU A 299 7.61 1.26 -14.87
N ILE A 300 8.35 1.70 -15.88
CA ILE A 300 9.68 1.19 -16.21
C ILE A 300 10.63 2.37 -16.17
N VAL A 301 11.68 2.28 -15.34
CA VAL A 301 12.76 3.27 -15.37
C VAL A 301 13.73 2.86 -16.48
N THR A 302 13.64 3.52 -17.63
CA THR A 302 14.69 3.42 -18.65
C THR A 302 15.92 4.16 -18.12
N LYS A 303 16.94 3.39 -17.73
CA LYS A 303 18.27 3.91 -17.40
C LYS A 303 19.01 4.36 -18.64
#